data_AF-A0A443YMS0-F1
#
_entry.id   AF-A0A443YMS0-F1
#
_cell.length_a   1.000
_cell.length_b   1.000
_cell.length_c   1.000
_cell.angle_alpha   90.00
_cell.angle_beta   90.00
_cell.angle_gamma   90.00
#
_symmetry.space_group_name_H-M   'P 1'
#
loop_
_entity.id
_entity.type
_entity.pdbx_description
1 polymer ?
#
loop_
_entity_poly.entity_id
_entity_poly.type
_entity_poly.pdbx_seq_one_letter_code
_entity_poly.pdbx_strand_id
1 'polypeptide(L)'
;MLKNKTNALLILILATLLFGACKKLLPTDKDAFNADAGFTQTIYQPVLGRTTVMSNNFNSQGSSLPLTFKIVGIRNSDGISAPELLKSFPISVWKKAYDGSEKTLAEIEAKRVVEEHPFFEIRQHSGELIMWSEATSNIVKSFPDSGYVFDVEVSNSGGRKYYNGLKLQPYKERAYEPNNINPLTGTSTGGNIFPTRIDNIVGEASSSFLNFGDVNISFHRKGDGNSLSFKFLDTLSNPIDPAKFKLTNWAKLIHGFNMKMTTTEVTYDVAYPIPCVFIPTPYTTADGRRASVNFLYDRMGFGGVRQVARLGFDFTIFQKGSWDIIIWFKTDNPKFTDD
;
A
#
# COMPACT_ATOMS: atom_id res chain seq x y z
N MET A 1 -37.61 -80.91 -3.92
CA MET A 1 -37.63 -79.55 -4.53
C MET A 1 -37.28 -78.40 -3.57
N LEU A 2 -37.32 -78.55 -2.24
CA LEU A 2 -36.98 -77.45 -1.31
C LEU A 2 -35.48 -77.12 -1.19
N LYS A 3 -34.57 -78.11 -1.30
CA LYS A 3 -33.12 -77.95 -1.02
C LYS A 3 -32.38 -77.01 -2.01
N ASN A 4 -32.82 -76.94 -3.27
CA ASN A 4 -32.21 -76.04 -4.28
C ASN A 4 -32.63 -74.58 -4.12
N LYS A 5 -33.81 -74.31 -3.57
CA LYS A 5 -34.28 -72.93 -3.34
C LYS A 5 -33.55 -72.26 -2.17
N THR A 6 -33.22 -73.02 -1.12
CA THR A 6 -32.47 -72.52 0.03
C THR A 6 -31.02 -72.19 -0.31
N ASN A 7 -30.37 -73.00 -1.15
CA ASN A 7 -29.01 -72.75 -1.62
C ASN A 7 -28.93 -71.54 -2.56
N ALA A 8 -29.92 -71.35 -3.45
CA ALA A 8 -29.99 -70.18 -4.31
C ALA A 8 -30.22 -68.88 -3.51
N LEU A 9 -31.02 -68.93 -2.45
CA LEU A 9 -31.26 -67.79 -1.56
C LEU A 9 -30.00 -67.43 -0.75
N LEU A 10 -29.25 -68.44 -0.27
CA LEU A 10 -27.98 -68.21 0.42
C LEU A 10 -26.92 -67.58 -0.50
N ILE A 11 -26.83 -68.03 -1.75
CA ILE A 11 -25.89 -67.46 -2.74
C ILE A 11 -26.28 -66.02 -3.09
N LEU A 12 -27.57 -65.73 -3.21
CA LEU A 12 -28.07 -64.38 -3.49
C LEU A 12 -27.81 -63.42 -2.33
N ILE A 13 -28.01 -63.86 -1.08
CA ILE A 13 -27.71 -63.09 0.13
C ILE A 13 -26.21 -62.82 0.27
N LEU A 14 -25.37 -63.84 0.01
CA LEU A 14 -23.91 -63.70 0.05
C LEU A 14 -23.39 -62.76 -1.05
N ALA A 15 -23.99 -62.80 -2.25
CA ALA A 15 -23.68 -61.87 -3.34
C ALA A 15 -24.09 -60.43 -2.98
N THR A 16 -25.27 -60.21 -2.39
CA THR A 16 -25.70 -58.86 -1.97
C THR A 16 -24.86 -58.29 -0.82
N LEU A 17 -24.34 -59.13 0.08
CA LEU A 17 -23.41 -58.72 1.15
C LEU A 17 -22.03 -58.34 0.59
N LEU A 18 -21.56 -59.03 -0.46
CA LEU A 18 -20.29 -58.71 -1.13
C LEU A 18 -20.35 -57.40 -1.92
N PHE A 19 -21.50 -57.05 -2.54
CA PHE A 19 -21.65 -55.77 -3.26
C PHE A 19 -21.96 -54.57 -2.35
N GLY A 20 -22.45 -54.79 -1.11
CA GLY A 20 -22.71 -53.73 -0.13
C GLY A 20 -21.47 -53.27 0.68
N ALA A 21 -20.42 -54.10 0.73
CA ALA A 21 -19.23 -53.84 1.56
C ALA A 21 -18.17 -52.94 0.90
N CYS A 22 -18.24 -52.70 -0.42
CA CYS A 22 -17.17 -52.03 -1.17
C CYS A 22 -17.20 -50.49 -1.19
N LYS A 23 -18.20 -49.81 -0.58
CA LYS A 23 -18.21 -48.34 -0.53
C LYS A 23 -17.50 -47.73 0.68
N LYS A 24 -17.24 -48.51 1.74
CA LYS A 24 -16.61 -48.01 2.98
C LYS A 24 -15.09 -48.25 3.07
N LEU A 25 -14.50 -48.90 2.06
CA LEU A 25 -13.09 -49.32 2.04
C LEU A 25 -12.26 -48.66 0.93
N LEU A 26 -12.82 -47.66 0.23
CA LEU A 26 -11.98 -46.78 -0.57
C LEU A 26 -11.20 -45.89 0.41
N PRO A 27 -9.86 -45.89 0.38
CA PRO A 27 -9.09 -44.87 1.09
C PRO A 27 -9.69 -43.53 0.67
N THR A 28 -10.07 -42.68 1.62
CA THR A 28 -10.33 -41.27 1.31
C THR A 28 -9.12 -40.77 0.54
N ASP A 29 -9.33 -40.30 -0.69
CA ASP A 29 -8.28 -39.74 -1.53
C ASP A 29 -7.52 -38.72 -0.69
N LYS A 30 -6.30 -39.07 -0.31
CA LYS A 30 -5.41 -38.15 0.40
C LYS A 30 -4.91 -37.16 -0.62
N ASP A 31 -4.96 -35.90 -0.26
CA ASP A 31 -4.35 -34.85 -1.06
C ASP A 31 -2.87 -35.16 -1.33
N ALA A 32 -2.35 -34.66 -2.44
CA ALA A 32 -0.92 -34.67 -2.69
C ALA A 32 -0.26 -33.50 -1.97
N PHE A 33 0.84 -33.74 -1.28
CA PHE A 33 1.76 -32.69 -0.84
C PHE A 33 3.11 -32.91 -1.52
N ASN A 34 3.47 -32.03 -2.44
CA ASN A 34 4.71 -32.16 -3.19
C ASN A 34 5.91 -31.76 -2.30
N ALA A 35 6.92 -32.62 -2.25
CA ALA A 35 8.13 -32.38 -1.46
C ALA A 35 8.92 -31.14 -1.92
N ASP A 36 8.83 -30.78 -3.19
CA ASP A 36 9.50 -29.62 -3.81
C ASP A 36 8.69 -28.33 -3.70
N ALA A 37 7.50 -28.37 -3.07
CA ALA A 37 6.79 -27.16 -2.73
C ALA A 37 7.65 -26.29 -1.79
N GLY A 38 7.58 -24.97 -1.94
CA GLY A 38 8.31 -24.06 -1.07
C GLY A 38 8.25 -22.59 -1.41
N PHE A 39 8.82 -21.78 -0.52
CA PHE A 39 8.88 -20.34 -0.68
C PHE A 39 9.90 -19.93 -1.76
N THR A 40 9.50 -18.99 -2.62
CA THR A 40 10.35 -18.41 -3.68
C THR A 40 11.27 -17.30 -3.16
N GLN A 41 10.96 -16.77 -1.97
CA GLN A 41 11.78 -15.79 -1.26
C GLN A 41 11.90 -16.15 0.23
N THR A 42 13.06 -15.89 0.80
CA THR A 42 13.39 -16.21 2.20
C THR A 42 13.66 -14.98 3.05
N ILE A 43 13.75 -13.79 2.43
CA ILE A 43 13.99 -12.52 3.11
C ILE A 43 12.87 -11.55 2.73
N TYR A 44 12.18 -11.03 3.74
CA TYR A 44 11.06 -10.11 3.60
C TYR A 44 11.42 -8.77 4.21
N GLN A 45 11.33 -7.70 3.41
CA GLN A 45 11.78 -6.37 3.81
C GLN A 45 10.67 -5.31 3.63
N PRO A 46 9.56 -5.40 4.37
CA PRO A 46 8.50 -4.41 4.30
C PRO A 46 8.98 -3.06 4.85
N VAL A 47 8.27 -1.99 4.52
CA VAL A 47 8.50 -0.67 5.10
C VAL A 47 7.46 -0.47 6.20
N LEU A 48 7.90 -0.14 7.41
CA LEU A 48 7.01 0.11 8.55
C LEU A 48 6.11 1.33 8.30
N GLY A 49 5.01 1.45 9.08
CA GLY A 49 4.07 2.56 8.98
C GLY A 49 3.16 2.52 7.74
N ARG A 50 3.15 1.41 6.99
CA ARG A 50 2.24 1.16 5.85
C ARG A 50 1.98 -0.33 5.68
N THR A 51 0.79 -0.69 5.22
CA THR A 51 0.46 -2.09 4.96
C THR A 51 1.22 -2.58 3.73
N THR A 52 1.98 -3.66 3.89
CA THR A 52 2.71 -4.34 2.82
C THR A 52 2.22 -5.77 2.70
N VAL A 53 1.61 -6.11 1.56
CA VAL A 53 1.21 -7.48 1.24
C VAL A 53 2.29 -8.10 0.36
N MET A 54 2.85 -9.21 0.81
CA MET A 54 3.91 -9.97 0.15
C MET A 54 3.29 -11.25 -0.39
N SER A 55 2.87 -11.20 -1.65
CA SER A 55 2.22 -12.29 -2.39
C SER A 55 3.18 -12.96 -3.38
N ASN A 56 2.69 -14.01 -4.05
CA ASN A 56 3.46 -14.81 -5.04
C ASN A 56 4.80 -15.33 -4.49
N ASN A 57 4.83 -15.59 -3.19
CA ASN A 57 6.01 -15.98 -2.42
C ASN A 57 6.10 -17.49 -2.19
N PHE A 58 5.10 -18.27 -2.61
CA PHE A 58 5.05 -19.72 -2.42
C PHE A 58 4.70 -20.44 -3.72
N ASN A 59 5.48 -21.47 -4.05
CA ASN A 59 5.21 -22.38 -5.15
C ASN A 59 4.66 -23.70 -4.60
N SER A 60 3.39 -23.98 -4.84
CA SER A 60 2.72 -25.21 -4.40
C SER A 60 3.22 -26.45 -5.14
N GLN A 61 3.87 -26.27 -6.30
CA GLN A 61 4.11 -27.34 -7.25
C GLN A 61 2.81 -28.11 -7.52
N GLY A 62 2.89 -29.38 -7.92
CA GLY A 62 1.72 -30.26 -8.09
C GLY A 62 1.02 -30.68 -6.79
N SER A 63 1.08 -29.90 -5.70
CA SER A 63 0.32 -30.19 -4.47
C SER A 63 -1.17 -29.90 -4.67
N SER A 64 -2.04 -30.69 -4.04
CA SER A 64 -3.47 -30.40 -4.00
C SER A 64 -3.73 -29.16 -3.13
N LEU A 65 -4.61 -28.28 -3.64
CA LEU A 65 -5.12 -27.10 -2.95
C LEU A 65 -6.46 -27.40 -2.28
N PRO A 66 -6.82 -26.73 -1.17
CA PRO A 66 -6.10 -25.62 -0.54
C PRO A 66 -4.97 -26.08 0.39
N LEU A 67 -3.88 -25.30 0.40
CA LEU A 67 -2.85 -25.40 1.44
C LEU A 67 -3.22 -24.50 2.62
N THR A 68 -2.78 -24.90 3.81
CA THR A 68 -2.93 -24.16 5.06
C THR A 68 -1.56 -23.67 5.52
N PHE A 69 -1.44 -22.38 5.80
CA PHE A 69 -0.20 -21.72 6.20
C PHE A 69 -0.28 -21.19 7.63
N LYS A 70 0.82 -21.33 8.40
CA LYS A 70 0.92 -20.80 9.77
C LYS A 70 2.35 -20.37 10.11
N ILE A 71 2.52 -19.16 10.62
CA ILE A 71 3.81 -18.71 11.18
C ILE A 71 4.04 -19.43 12.51
N VAL A 72 5.25 -19.96 12.69
CA VAL A 72 5.70 -20.61 13.92
C VAL A 72 7.13 -20.17 14.28
N GLY A 73 7.50 -20.30 15.54
CA GLY A 73 8.90 -20.11 15.98
C GLY A 73 9.46 -18.70 15.79
N ILE A 74 8.63 -17.65 15.86
CA ILE A 74 9.11 -16.27 15.65
C ILE A 74 10.07 -15.83 16.76
N ARG A 75 11.24 -15.37 16.33
CA ARG A 75 12.36 -14.99 17.19
C ARG A 75 13.11 -13.83 16.56
N ASN A 76 13.77 -13.02 17.36
CA ASN A 76 14.72 -12.04 16.86
C ASN A 76 16.03 -12.74 16.42
N SER A 77 16.93 -12.00 15.77
CA SER A 77 18.21 -12.54 15.29
C SER A 77 19.06 -13.22 16.36
N ASP A 78 18.88 -12.81 17.62
CA ASP A 78 19.59 -13.32 18.79
C ASP A 78 18.97 -14.62 19.34
N GLY A 79 17.88 -15.10 18.72
CA GLY A 79 17.19 -16.34 19.08
C GLY A 79 16.15 -16.20 20.21
N ILE A 80 15.96 -14.99 20.75
CA ILE A 80 14.94 -14.71 21.77
C ILE A 80 13.57 -14.63 21.07
N SER A 81 12.53 -15.20 21.70
CA SER A 81 11.17 -15.13 21.16
C SER A 81 10.72 -13.68 20.95
N ALA A 82 10.03 -13.42 19.83
CA ALA A 82 9.55 -12.10 19.43
C ALA A 82 8.01 -12.00 19.46
N PRO A 83 7.38 -12.12 20.64
CA PRO A 83 5.91 -12.11 20.76
C PRO A 83 5.30 -10.75 20.39
N GLU A 84 6.07 -9.66 20.35
CA GLU A 84 5.59 -8.33 19.97
C GLU A 84 4.98 -8.29 18.56
N LEU A 85 5.46 -9.15 17.65
CA LEU A 85 4.94 -9.24 16.28
C LEU A 85 3.58 -9.93 16.19
N LEU A 86 3.21 -10.69 17.22
CA LEU A 86 1.97 -11.48 17.27
C LEU A 86 0.88 -10.84 18.14
N LYS A 87 1.17 -9.71 18.79
CA LYS A 87 0.17 -8.95 19.54
C LYS A 87 -0.85 -8.35 18.58
N SER A 88 -2.14 -8.53 18.86
CA SER A 88 -3.23 -7.96 18.07
C SER A 88 -3.34 -6.45 18.30
N PHE A 89 -3.63 -5.73 17.22
CA PHE A 89 -3.91 -4.30 17.19
C PHE A 89 -5.14 -4.01 16.33
N PRO A 90 -5.88 -2.93 16.63
CA PRO A 90 -7.01 -2.50 15.81
C PRO A 90 -6.52 -1.91 14.48
N ILE A 91 -6.93 -2.52 13.37
CA ILE A 91 -6.54 -2.11 12.02
C ILE A 91 -7.76 -1.80 11.17
N SER A 92 -7.72 -0.68 10.47
CA SER A 92 -8.75 -0.34 9.48
C SER A 92 -8.58 -1.14 8.19
N VAL A 93 -9.52 -2.05 7.91
CA VAL A 93 -9.56 -2.89 6.71
C VAL A 93 -10.76 -2.54 5.84
N TRP A 94 -10.59 -2.58 4.52
CA TRP A 94 -11.68 -2.35 3.57
C TRP A 94 -12.65 -3.54 3.52
N LYS A 95 -13.94 -3.28 3.69
CA LYS A 95 -15.03 -4.26 3.49
C LYS A 95 -15.87 -4.00 2.25
N LYS A 96 -15.82 -2.77 1.73
CA LYS A 96 -16.44 -2.39 0.47
C LYS A 96 -15.39 -1.80 -0.45
N ALA A 97 -15.61 -1.95 -1.75
CA ALA A 97 -14.71 -1.39 -2.76
C ALA A 97 -14.71 0.15 -2.67
N TYR A 98 -13.50 0.70 -2.61
CA TYR A 98 -13.24 2.11 -2.87
C TYR A 98 -12.96 2.29 -4.36
N ASP A 99 -13.50 3.34 -4.96
CA ASP A 99 -13.34 3.64 -6.39
C ASP A 99 -13.00 5.12 -6.67
N GLY A 100 -12.93 5.96 -5.64
CA GLY A 100 -12.66 7.39 -5.80
C GLY A 100 -13.89 8.18 -6.27
N SER A 101 -15.09 7.60 -6.23
CA SER A 101 -16.34 8.30 -6.53
C SER A 101 -17.05 8.85 -5.28
N GLU A 102 -16.51 8.55 -4.10
CA GLU A 102 -17.05 9.02 -2.81
C GLU A 102 -17.08 10.55 -2.75
N LYS A 103 -18.09 11.09 -2.05
CA LYS A 103 -18.35 12.54 -1.99
C LYS A 103 -18.03 13.13 -0.63
N THR A 104 -17.81 12.30 0.37
CA THR A 104 -17.47 12.74 1.73
C THR A 104 -16.48 11.78 2.38
N LEU A 105 -15.76 12.27 3.39
CA LEU A 105 -14.88 11.46 4.22
C LEU A 105 -15.66 10.35 4.94
N ALA A 106 -16.88 10.63 5.37
CA ALA A 106 -17.74 9.65 6.05
C ALA A 106 -18.12 8.47 5.14
N GLU A 107 -18.36 8.71 3.85
CA GLU A 107 -18.62 7.63 2.88
C GLU A 107 -17.41 6.71 2.72
N ILE A 108 -16.20 7.26 2.74
CA ILE A 108 -14.96 6.47 2.69
C ILE A 108 -14.81 5.62 3.96
N GLU A 109 -14.94 6.23 5.14
CA GLU A 109 -14.74 5.52 6.40
C GLU A 109 -15.84 4.45 6.63
N ALA A 110 -17.07 4.67 6.14
CA ALA A 110 -18.14 3.67 6.18
C ALA A 110 -17.88 2.42 5.31
N LYS A 111 -16.88 2.46 4.40
CA LYS A 111 -16.42 1.29 3.62
C LYS A 111 -15.34 0.48 4.35
N ARG A 112 -14.85 0.98 5.49
CA ARG A 112 -13.81 0.35 6.31
C ARG A 112 -14.44 -0.22 7.59
N VAL A 113 -13.77 -1.21 8.15
CA VAL A 113 -14.09 -1.74 9.48
C VAL A 113 -12.79 -1.92 10.25
N VAL A 114 -12.86 -1.81 11.57
CA VAL A 114 -11.71 -2.11 12.44
C VAL A 114 -11.70 -3.60 12.72
N GLU A 115 -10.58 -4.26 12.42
CA GLU A 115 -10.32 -5.67 12.70
C GLU A 115 -9.05 -5.83 13.51
N GLU A 116 -9.04 -6.77 14.44
CA GLU A 116 -7.87 -7.07 15.27
C GLU A 116 -6.91 -7.99 14.51
N HIS A 117 -5.73 -7.47 14.19
CA HIS A 117 -4.68 -8.22 13.49
C HIS A 117 -3.34 -8.10 14.22
N PRO A 118 -2.50 -9.15 14.23
CA PRO A 118 -1.11 -9.01 14.66
C PRO A 118 -0.34 -8.10 13.69
N PHE A 119 0.82 -7.57 14.08
CA PHE A 119 1.63 -6.76 13.16
C PHE A 119 2.11 -7.54 11.93
N PHE A 120 2.46 -8.81 12.13
CA PHE A 120 2.94 -9.69 11.08
C PHE A 120 2.14 -11.00 11.07
N GLU A 121 1.47 -11.27 9.95
CA GLU A 121 0.68 -12.50 9.76
C GLU A 121 0.93 -13.16 8.40
N ILE A 122 0.54 -14.43 8.32
CA ILE A 122 0.39 -15.16 7.07
C ILE A 122 -1.09 -15.49 6.87
N ARG A 123 -1.61 -15.22 5.67
CA ARG A 123 -2.97 -15.61 5.32
C ARG A 123 -3.06 -17.12 5.18
N GLN A 124 -3.99 -17.71 5.94
CA GLN A 124 -4.10 -19.15 6.10
C GLN A 124 -4.22 -19.92 4.78
N HIS A 125 -4.87 -19.37 3.75
CA HIS A 125 -5.14 -20.09 2.50
C HIS A 125 -4.35 -19.61 1.28
N SER A 126 -3.75 -18.40 1.34
CA SER A 126 -2.97 -17.86 0.22
C SER A 126 -1.47 -17.89 0.45
N GLY A 127 -1.02 -18.03 1.71
CA GLY A 127 0.41 -17.95 2.05
C GLY A 127 0.99 -16.54 1.94
N GLU A 128 0.15 -15.54 1.66
CA GLU A 128 0.54 -14.13 1.61
C GLU A 128 0.96 -13.66 3.00
N LEU A 129 2.14 -13.07 3.08
CA LEU A 129 2.62 -12.46 4.31
C LEU A 129 2.21 -10.99 4.33
N ILE A 130 1.70 -10.52 5.45
CA ILE A 130 1.22 -9.15 5.60
C ILE A 130 1.94 -8.51 6.76
N MET A 131 2.57 -7.37 6.47
CA MET A 131 3.02 -6.44 7.50
C MET A 131 2.04 -5.29 7.53
N TRP A 132 1.41 -5.07 8.67
CA TRP A 132 0.34 -4.08 8.80
C TRP A 132 0.84 -2.68 9.13
N SER A 133 0.04 -1.65 8.79
CA SER A 133 0.42 -0.23 8.92
C SER A 133 0.70 0.25 10.34
N GLU A 134 0.09 -0.36 11.36
CA GLU A 134 0.29 0.02 12.76
C GLU A 134 1.66 -0.40 13.30
N ALA A 135 2.40 -1.23 12.57
CA ALA A 135 3.75 -1.62 12.96
C ALA A 135 4.72 -0.44 12.78
N THR A 136 5.36 -0.05 13.89
CA THR A 136 6.29 1.09 13.97
C THR A 136 7.65 0.66 14.51
N SER A 137 8.71 1.40 14.17
CA SER A 137 10.09 1.14 14.63
C SER A 137 10.28 1.34 16.14
N ASN A 138 9.31 1.97 16.81
CA ASN A 138 9.25 2.05 18.26
C ASN A 138 8.90 0.71 18.93
N ILE A 139 8.25 -0.20 18.20
CA ILE A 139 7.76 -1.48 18.74
C ILE A 139 8.46 -2.66 18.04
N VAL A 140 8.71 -2.54 16.75
CA VAL A 140 9.28 -3.59 15.89
C VAL A 140 10.72 -3.23 15.53
N LYS A 141 11.64 -4.20 15.64
CA LYS A 141 13.01 -4.04 15.17
C LYS A 141 13.02 -3.77 13.66
N SER A 142 13.72 -2.72 13.27
CA SER A 142 13.94 -2.34 11.87
C SER A 142 15.43 -2.22 11.58
N PHE A 143 15.81 -2.07 10.32
CA PHE A 143 17.18 -1.70 9.95
C PHE A 143 17.70 -0.54 10.83
N PRO A 144 18.98 -0.59 11.25
CA PRO A 144 20.03 -1.54 10.86
C PRO A 144 20.06 -2.88 11.63
N ASP A 145 19.08 -3.18 12.49
CA ASP A 145 19.01 -4.47 13.20
C ASP A 145 18.85 -5.64 12.20
N SER A 146 19.37 -6.83 12.56
CA SER A 146 19.25 -8.04 11.73
C SER A 146 17.81 -8.56 11.60
N GLY A 147 16.88 -8.01 12.38
CA GLY A 147 15.45 -8.25 12.32
C GLY A 147 15.06 -9.54 13.02
N TYR A 148 14.20 -10.29 12.36
CA TYR A 148 13.56 -11.47 12.90
C TYR A 148 13.79 -12.69 12.01
N VAL A 149 13.77 -13.85 12.65
CA VAL A 149 13.74 -15.16 12.01
C VAL A 149 12.42 -15.82 12.38
N PHE A 150 11.75 -16.39 11.41
CA PHE A 150 10.51 -17.13 11.60
C PHE A 150 10.48 -18.36 10.72
N ASP A 151 9.68 -19.31 11.13
CA ASP A 151 9.44 -20.54 10.39
C ASP A 151 7.97 -20.54 9.94
N VAL A 152 7.66 -21.27 8.87
CA VAL A 152 6.29 -21.42 8.38
C VAL A 152 5.94 -22.90 8.27
N GLU A 153 4.84 -23.29 8.89
CA GLU A 153 4.20 -24.58 8.65
C GLU A 153 3.25 -24.46 7.46
N VAL A 154 3.38 -25.38 6.50
CA VAL A 154 2.44 -25.53 5.38
C VAL A 154 1.89 -26.95 5.38
N SER A 155 0.56 -27.09 5.31
CA SER A 155 -0.11 -28.39 5.39
C SER A 155 -1.36 -28.50 4.53
N ASN A 156 -1.73 -29.73 4.19
CA ASN A 156 -3.05 -30.13 3.67
C ASN A 156 -3.40 -31.53 4.23
N SER A 157 -4.47 -32.17 3.73
CA SER A 157 -4.84 -33.52 4.20
C SER A 157 -3.80 -34.61 3.84
N GLY A 158 -2.91 -34.31 2.89
CA GLY A 158 -1.86 -35.18 2.38
C GLY A 158 -0.56 -35.17 3.16
N GLY A 159 -0.22 -34.04 3.78
CA GLY A 159 1.04 -33.89 4.51
C GLY A 159 1.26 -32.49 5.10
N ARG A 160 2.39 -32.34 5.78
CA ARG A 160 2.86 -31.05 6.32
C ARG A 160 4.37 -30.90 6.16
N LYS A 161 4.83 -29.68 5.96
CA LYS A 161 6.26 -29.33 5.87
C LYS A 161 6.53 -28.03 6.62
N TYR A 162 7.67 -27.96 7.29
CA TYR A 162 8.18 -26.74 7.91
C TYR A 162 9.24 -26.12 7.02
N TYR A 163 9.10 -24.82 6.78
CA TYR A 163 10.10 -24.00 6.13
C TYR A 163 10.75 -23.16 7.22
N ASN A 164 12.01 -23.44 7.51
CA ASN A 164 12.71 -22.84 8.62
C ASN A 164 13.62 -21.69 8.15
N GLY A 165 13.82 -20.70 9.01
CA GLY A 165 14.84 -19.68 8.82
C GLY A 165 14.47 -18.58 7.82
N LEU A 166 13.18 -18.32 7.59
CA LEU A 166 12.75 -17.14 6.85
C LEU A 166 13.07 -15.89 7.67
N LYS A 167 13.40 -14.80 7.00
CA LYS A 167 13.85 -13.56 7.65
C LYS A 167 12.87 -12.43 7.39
N LEU A 168 12.55 -11.68 8.44
CA LEU A 168 11.81 -10.43 8.36
C LEU A 168 12.75 -9.29 8.79
N GLN A 169 13.05 -8.38 7.87
CA GLN A 169 13.96 -7.25 8.07
C GLN A 169 13.30 -5.95 7.61
N PRO A 170 12.43 -5.35 8.44
CA PRO A 170 11.68 -4.17 8.05
C PRO A 170 12.57 -2.94 7.91
N TYR A 171 12.28 -2.09 6.92
CA TYR A 171 12.80 -0.71 6.85
C TYR A 171 12.00 0.20 7.78
N LYS A 172 12.64 1.26 8.27
CA LYS A 172 11.96 2.30 9.07
C LYS A 172 10.83 2.97 8.30
N GLU A 173 9.91 3.57 9.05
CA GLU A 173 8.78 4.30 8.53
C GLU A 173 9.23 5.42 7.60
N ARG A 174 8.53 5.52 6.47
CA ARG A 174 8.64 6.66 5.55
C ARG A 174 7.25 7.21 5.36
N ALA A 175 7.00 8.37 5.95
CA ALA A 175 5.67 8.93 6.05
C ALA A 175 5.05 9.30 4.69
N TYR A 176 5.88 9.58 3.69
CA TYR A 176 5.45 9.98 2.35
C TYR A 176 6.44 9.50 1.28
N GLU A 177 6.03 9.58 0.00
CA GLU A 177 6.89 9.43 -1.18
C GLU A 177 6.51 10.48 -2.24
N PRO A 178 7.43 10.94 -3.10
CA PRO A 178 8.88 10.76 -2.98
C PRO A 178 9.41 11.37 -1.67
N ASN A 179 10.45 10.77 -1.10
CA ASN A 179 11.07 11.26 0.12
C ASN A 179 12.58 11.42 -0.05
N ASN A 180 13.15 12.22 0.85
CA ASN A 180 14.56 12.48 1.01
C ASN A 180 15.07 11.87 2.32
N ILE A 181 14.56 10.69 2.71
CA ILE A 181 14.91 10.01 3.95
C ILE A 181 15.66 8.73 3.58
N ASN A 182 16.79 8.51 4.25
CA ASN A 182 17.57 7.29 4.09
C ASN A 182 16.76 6.11 4.65
N PRO A 183 16.50 5.05 3.86
CA PRO A 183 15.64 3.94 4.26
C PRO A 183 16.23 3.09 5.40
N LEU A 184 17.56 3.13 5.61
CA LEU A 184 18.26 2.36 6.64
C LEU A 184 18.34 3.12 7.97
N THR A 185 18.68 4.40 7.93
CA THR A 185 18.92 5.19 9.15
C THR A 185 17.67 5.95 9.60
N GLY A 186 16.76 6.28 8.67
CA GLY A 186 15.62 7.18 8.91
C GLY A 186 16.01 8.67 8.93
N THR A 187 17.25 9.02 8.58
CA THR A 187 17.73 10.41 8.58
C THR A 187 17.49 11.08 7.23
N SER A 188 17.30 12.40 7.22
CA SER A 188 17.26 13.16 5.96
C SER A 188 18.57 13.00 5.19
N THR A 189 18.48 12.78 3.89
CA THR A 189 19.60 12.74 2.95
C THR A 189 19.97 14.13 2.42
N GLY A 190 19.23 15.17 2.80
CA GLY A 190 19.39 16.52 2.27
C GLY A 190 18.98 16.68 0.79
N GLY A 191 18.42 15.63 0.18
CA GLY A 191 17.93 15.68 -1.20
C GLY A 191 16.72 16.58 -1.36
N ASN A 192 16.64 17.29 -2.49
CA ASN A 192 15.45 18.04 -2.90
C ASN A 192 14.44 17.08 -3.52
N ILE A 193 13.16 17.38 -3.33
CA ILE A 193 12.08 16.72 -4.06
C ILE A 193 11.66 17.67 -5.18
N PHE A 194 11.59 17.14 -6.39
CA PHE A 194 11.25 17.90 -7.59
C PHE A 194 9.83 17.60 -8.06
N PRO A 195 9.20 18.52 -8.80
CA PRO A 195 7.96 18.23 -9.52
C PRO A 195 8.12 17.02 -10.47
N THR A 196 7.01 16.36 -10.80
CA THR A 196 7.01 15.32 -11.83
C THR A 196 6.75 15.90 -13.22
N ARG A 197 6.24 17.13 -13.28
CA ARG A 197 5.95 17.83 -14.53
C ARG A 197 6.15 19.34 -14.38
N ILE A 198 6.77 19.95 -15.38
CA ILE A 198 6.83 21.41 -15.55
C ILE A 198 6.72 21.71 -17.04
N ASP A 199 5.69 22.47 -17.42
CA ASP A 199 5.44 22.85 -18.81
C ASP A 199 5.15 24.35 -18.87
N ASN A 200 5.85 25.08 -19.76
CA ASN A 200 5.62 26.50 -20.07
C ASN A 200 5.60 27.47 -18.87
N ILE A 201 6.25 27.13 -17.75
CA ILE A 201 6.45 28.07 -16.65
C ILE A 201 7.65 28.95 -17.01
N VAL A 202 7.42 30.24 -17.18
CA VAL A 202 8.47 31.24 -17.46
C VAL A 202 8.74 32.03 -16.20
N GLY A 203 10.02 32.29 -15.92
CA GLY A 203 10.49 33.12 -14.82
C GLY A 203 10.17 34.59 -15.04
N GLU A 204 9.66 35.26 -14.00
CA GLU A 204 9.30 36.68 -14.03
C GLU A 204 10.53 37.57 -14.23
N ALA A 205 11.64 37.29 -13.53
CA ALA A 205 12.84 38.09 -13.61
C ALA A 205 13.70 37.75 -14.84
N SER A 206 13.84 36.46 -15.15
CA SER A 206 14.74 35.96 -16.20
C SER A 206 14.11 35.89 -17.59
N SER A 207 12.78 35.90 -17.68
CA SER A 207 12.03 35.58 -18.91
C SER A 207 12.43 34.22 -19.53
N SER A 208 13.04 33.33 -18.74
CA SER A 208 13.50 32.01 -19.15
C SER A 208 12.58 30.93 -18.62
N PHE A 209 12.51 29.78 -19.30
CA PHE A 209 11.72 28.65 -18.81
C PHE A 209 12.32 28.07 -17.53
N LEU A 210 11.46 27.85 -16.53
CA LEU A 210 11.81 27.12 -15.32
C LEU A 210 11.84 25.62 -15.61
N ASN A 211 12.78 24.93 -14.98
CA ASN A 211 12.98 23.49 -15.03
C ASN A 211 12.69 22.85 -13.67
N PHE A 212 12.78 21.53 -13.60
CA PHE A 212 12.56 20.77 -12.36
C PHE A 212 13.44 21.24 -11.20
N GLY A 213 14.71 21.60 -11.46
CA GLY A 213 15.66 22.05 -10.44
C GLY A 213 15.32 23.39 -9.78
N ASP A 214 14.49 24.19 -10.46
CA ASP A 214 14.08 25.53 -10.03
C ASP A 214 12.96 25.48 -8.98
N VAL A 215 12.36 24.31 -8.77
CA VAL A 215 11.26 24.11 -7.82
C VAL A 215 11.65 23.08 -6.77
N ASN A 216 11.40 23.39 -5.49
CA ASN A 216 11.45 22.41 -4.41
C ASN A 216 10.04 22.04 -3.99
N ILE A 217 9.88 20.79 -3.58
CA ILE A 217 8.68 20.33 -2.89
C ILE A 217 9.10 19.82 -1.52
N SER A 218 8.37 20.21 -0.47
CA SER A 218 8.57 19.67 0.86
C SER A 218 7.25 19.26 1.50
N PHE A 219 7.33 18.26 2.36
CA PHE A 219 6.19 17.73 3.11
C PHE A 219 6.41 18.07 4.58
N HIS A 220 5.41 18.68 5.19
CA HIS A 220 5.47 19.07 6.60
C HIS A 220 4.22 18.57 7.34
N ARG A 221 4.40 17.67 8.31
CA ARG A 221 3.32 17.22 9.18
C ARG A 221 3.12 18.24 10.30
N LYS A 222 1.98 18.92 10.30
CA LYS A 222 1.57 19.89 11.32
C LYS A 222 1.12 19.25 12.64
N GLY A 223 0.68 17.99 12.58
CA GLY A 223 0.16 17.27 13.74
C GLY A 223 -0.80 16.15 13.34
N ASP A 224 -1.58 15.71 14.31
CA ASP A 224 -2.66 14.75 14.07
C ASP A 224 -3.85 15.43 13.40
N GLY A 225 -4.61 14.67 12.60
CA GLY A 225 -5.72 15.20 11.83
C GLY A 225 -5.90 14.49 10.50
N ASN A 226 -6.77 15.04 9.66
CA ASN A 226 -7.16 14.50 8.35
C ASN A 226 -7.12 15.60 7.28
N SER A 227 -6.10 16.47 7.27
CA SER A 227 -6.04 17.60 6.34
C SER A 227 -4.80 17.59 5.46
N LEU A 228 -4.95 18.02 4.21
CA LEU A 228 -3.84 18.27 3.31
C LEU A 228 -3.93 19.70 2.75
N SER A 229 -2.87 20.48 2.93
CA SER A 229 -2.78 21.85 2.40
C SER A 229 -1.69 21.96 1.34
N PHE A 230 -1.96 22.69 0.27
CA PHE A 230 -0.95 23.08 -0.73
C PHE A 230 -0.57 24.55 -0.54
N LYS A 231 0.72 24.81 -0.47
CA LYS A 231 1.32 26.15 -0.32
C LYS A 231 2.29 26.41 -1.46
N PHE A 232 2.32 27.65 -1.93
CA PHE A 232 3.24 28.09 -2.97
C PHE A 232 4.09 29.22 -2.40
N LEU A 233 5.41 29.13 -2.56
CA LEU A 233 6.34 30.12 -2.06
C LEU A 233 7.17 30.70 -3.21
N ASP A 234 7.37 32.01 -3.18
CA ASP A 234 8.27 32.73 -4.08
C ASP A 234 9.75 32.52 -3.70
N THR A 235 10.66 33.09 -4.49
CA THR A 235 12.11 33.02 -4.23
C THR A 235 12.53 33.57 -2.87
N LEU A 236 11.73 34.45 -2.28
CA LEU A 236 11.95 35.07 -0.96
C LEU A 236 11.18 34.34 0.16
N SER A 237 10.58 33.18 -0.13
CA SER A 237 9.74 32.40 0.78
C SER A 237 8.43 33.10 1.22
N ASN A 238 7.98 34.12 0.49
CA ASN A 238 6.67 34.69 0.71
C ASN A 238 5.58 33.83 0.04
N PRO A 239 4.38 33.75 0.63
CA PRO A 239 3.27 33.04 0.00
C PRO A 239 2.87 33.63 -1.36
N ILE A 240 2.72 32.76 -2.35
CA ILE A 240 2.07 33.05 -3.62
C ILE A 240 0.59 32.64 -3.47
N ASP A 241 -0.31 33.57 -3.79
CA ASP A 241 -1.74 33.32 -3.78
C ASP A 241 -2.11 32.14 -4.71
N PRO A 242 -2.68 31.04 -4.16
CA PRO A 242 -3.12 29.91 -4.97
C PRO A 242 -4.10 30.30 -6.09
N ALA A 243 -4.88 31.38 -5.92
CA ALA A 243 -5.80 31.87 -6.96
C ALA A 243 -5.09 32.27 -8.26
N LYS A 244 -3.77 32.54 -8.23
CA LYS A 244 -2.97 32.78 -9.44
C LYS A 244 -2.90 31.56 -10.37
N PHE A 245 -3.08 30.34 -9.84
CA PHE A 245 -3.22 29.12 -10.64
C PHE A 245 -4.66 28.94 -11.13
N LYS A 246 -5.15 29.94 -11.88
CA LYS A 246 -6.56 30.14 -12.26
C LYS A 246 -7.20 29.04 -13.12
N LEU A 247 -6.39 28.21 -13.79
CA LEU A 247 -6.89 27.08 -14.59
C LEU A 247 -6.93 25.77 -13.81
N THR A 248 -6.45 25.76 -12.56
CA THR A 248 -6.49 24.58 -11.69
C THR A 248 -7.93 24.26 -11.30
N ASN A 249 -8.35 23.02 -11.49
CA ASN A 249 -9.63 22.55 -10.94
C ASN A 249 -9.47 22.21 -9.46
N TRP A 250 -9.45 23.22 -8.61
CA TRP A 250 -9.24 23.07 -7.16
C TRP A 250 -10.26 22.13 -6.50
N ALA A 251 -11.51 22.09 -6.96
CA ALA A 251 -12.52 21.21 -6.41
C ALA A 251 -12.27 19.71 -6.72
N LYS A 252 -11.48 19.40 -7.74
CA LYS A 252 -11.18 18.02 -8.18
C LYS A 252 -9.68 17.74 -8.28
N LEU A 253 -8.85 18.52 -7.59
CA LEU A 253 -7.40 18.39 -7.65
C LEU A 253 -6.92 17.07 -7.04
N ILE A 254 -7.57 16.64 -5.95
CA ILE A 254 -7.31 15.42 -5.21
C ILE A 254 -8.64 14.85 -4.73
N HIS A 255 -8.67 13.58 -4.30
CA HIS A 255 -9.81 13.02 -3.59
C HIS A 255 -9.90 13.57 -2.16
N GLY A 256 -10.26 14.84 -2.07
CA GLY A 256 -10.40 15.59 -0.83
C GLY A 256 -11.72 16.36 -0.81
N PHE A 257 -12.15 16.69 0.40
CA PHE A 257 -13.45 17.28 0.68
C PHE A 257 -13.28 18.62 1.38
N ASN A 258 -14.38 19.38 1.49
CA ASN A 258 -14.43 20.65 2.24
C ASN A 258 -13.29 21.62 1.89
N MET A 259 -13.03 21.80 0.58
CA MET A 259 -11.95 22.65 0.09
C MET A 259 -12.08 24.08 0.63
N LYS A 260 -11.00 24.58 1.24
CA LYS A 260 -10.88 25.95 1.73
C LYS A 260 -9.65 26.60 1.11
N MET A 261 -9.86 27.68 0.37
CA MET A 261 -8.79 28.47 -0.23
C MET A 261 -8.64 29.79 0.50
N THR A 262 -7.39 30.13 0.81
CA THR A 262 -6.97 31.44 1.33
C THR A 262 -5.94 32.04 0.37
N THR A 263 -5.46 33.24 0.67
CA THR A 263 -4.38 33.87 -0.09
C THR A 263 -3.01 33.21 0.09
N THR A 264 -2.88 32.19 0.94
CA THR A 264 -1.59 31.55 1.25
C THR A 264 -1.60 30.03 1.08
N GLU A 265 -2.77 29.39 1.15
CA GLU A 265 -2.90 27.93 1.06
C GLU A 265 -4.28 27.49 0.55
N VAL A 266 -4.34 26.26 0.02
CA VAL A 266 -5.59 25.53 -0.27
C VAL A 266 -5.60 24.25 0.52
N THR A 267 -6.64 24.04 1.34
CA THR A 267 -6.73 22.94 2.30
C THR A 267 -7.93 22.05 2.01
N TYR A 268 -7.75 20.73 2.17
CA TYR A 268 -8.76 19.70 1.97
C TYR A 268 -8.81 18.78 3.18
N ASP A 269 -10.01 18.26 3.50
CA ASP A 269 -10.15 17.08 4.35
C ASP A 269 -9.93 15.83 3.50
N VAL A 270 -9.08 14.90 3.95
CA VAL A 270 -8.63 13.74 3.18
C VAL A 270 -8.65 12.46 4.00
N ALA A 271 -8.85 11.33 3.32
CA ALA A 271 -8.68 10.01 3.89
C ALA A 271 -7.23 9.54 3.71
N TYR A 272 -6.73 8.80 4.70
CA TYR A 272 -5.39 8.19 4.66
C TYR A 272 -5.48 6.67 4.47
N PRO A 273 -4.46 6.03 3.86
CA PRO A 273 -3.33 6.66 3.17
C PRO A 273 -3.76 7.43 1.92
N ILE A 274 -2.86 8.22 1.35
CA ILE A 274 -3.04 8.92 0.07
C ILE A 274 -2.11 8.25 -0.97
N PRO A 275 -2.63 7.67 -2.05
CA PRO A 275 -4.03 7.35 -2.29
C PRO A 275 -4.53 6.26 -1.32
N CYS A 276 -5.86 6.20 -1.14
CA CYS A 276 -6.52 5.28 -0.21
C CYS A 276 -6.30 3.80 -0.50
N VAL A 277 -6.17 3.46 -1.78
CA VAL A 277 -5.86 2.13 -2.32
C VAL A 277 -5.08 2.32 -3.62
N PHE A 278 -4.34 1.28 -4.04
CA PHE A 278 -3.56 1.30 -5.28
C PHE A 278 -4.40 0.85 -6.48
N ILE A 279 -5.34 1.69 -6.89
CA ILE A 279 -6.14 1.49 -8.12
C ILE A 279 -6.19 2.80 -8.92
N PRO A 280 -6.29 2.74 -10.26
CA PRO A 280 -6.47 3.93 -11.06
C PRO A 280 -7.81 4.62 -10.75
N THR A 281 -7.74 5.89 -10.39
CA THR A 281 -8.86 6.80 -10.12
C THR A 281 -8.60 8.13 -10.86
N PRO A 282 -9.58 9.05 -10.94
CA PRO A 282 -9.35 10.39 -11.49
C PRO A 282 -8.27 11.21 -10.76
N TYR A 283 -7.87 10.82 -9.54
CA TYR A 283 -6.95 11.56 -8.68
C TYR A 283 -5.56 10.91 -8.55
N THR A 284 -5.33 9.82 -9.27
CA THR A 284 -4.08 9.04 -9.19
C THR A 284 -3.37 8.99 -10.53
N THR A 285 -2.12 8.56 -10.49
CA THR A 285 -1.37 8.11 -11.67
C THR A 285 -2.12 6.98 -12.39
N ALA A 286 -1.77 6.74 -13.67
CA ALA A 286 -2.42 5.73 -14.50
C ALA A 286 -2.32 4.30 -13.93
N ASP A 287 -1.31 4.02 -13.12
CA ASP A 287 -1.13 2.75 -12.40
C ASP A 287 -1.80 2.72 -11.02
N GLY A 288 -2.43 3.83 -10.59
CA GLY A 288 -3.12 3.95 -9.31
C GLY A 288 -2.22 4.09 -8.08
N ARG A 289 -0.89 4.06 -8.24
CA ARG A 289 0.04 3.91 -7.11
C ARG A 289 0.32 5.22 -6.37
N ARG A 290 0.11 6.36 -7.01
CA ARG A 290 0.37 7.69 -6.46
C ARG A 290 -0.80 8.62 -6.71
N ALA A 291 -1.06 9.55 -5.79
CA ALA A 291 -1.90 10.71 -6.10
C ALA A 291 -1.18 11.59 -7.12
N SER A 292 -1.92 12.22 -8.02
CA SER A 292 -1.37 13.09 -9.06
C SER A 292 -2.09 14.43 -9.04
N VAL A 293 -1.34 15.52 -8.84
CA VAL A 293 -1.88 16.88 -8.82
C VAL A 293 -1.27 17.71 -9.94
N ASN A 294 -2.06 18.60 -10.52
CA ASN A 294 -1.61 19.55 -11.55
C ASN A 294 -2.15 20.94 -11.23
N PHE A 295 -1.25 21.91 -11.14
CA PHE A 295 -1.53 23.33 -10.96
C PHE A 295 -1.31 24.04 -12.29
N LEU A 296 -2.34 24.75 -12.76
CA LEU A 296 -2.34 25.35 -14.09
C LEU A 296 -2.68 26.83 -14.03
N TYR A 297 -2.03 27.60 -14.88
CA TYR A 297 -2.39 28.97 -15.18
C TYR A 297 -2.11 29.26 -16.65
N ASP A 298 -2.58 30.39 -17.13
CA ASP A 298 -2.29 30.89 -18.46
C ASP A 298 -1.99 32.37 -18.45
N ARG A 299 -1.15 32.76 -19.41
CA ARG A 299 -0.76 34.12 -19.72
C ARG A 299 -0.73 34.30 -21.24
N MET A 300 -0.79 35.54 -21.70
CA MET A 300 -0.49 35.89 -23.08
C MET A 300 1.02 36.01 -23.22
N GLY A 301 1.61 35.14 -24.04
CA GLY A 301 3.03 35.18 -24.36
C GLY A 301 3.33 36.06 -25.58
N PHE A 302 4.62 36.15 -25.91
CA PHE A 302 5.11 36.85 -27.09
C PHE A 302 4.25 36.60 -28.35
N GLY A 303 3.93 37.68 -29.06
CA GLY A 303 3.08 37.63 -30.25
C GLY A 303 1.59 37.45 -29.97
N GLY A 304 1.13 37.63 -28.72
CA GLY A 304 -0.28 37.53 -28.35
C GLY A 304 -0.80 36.10 -28.36
N VAL A 305 0.07 35.10 -28.16
CA VAL A 305 -0.33 33.69 -28.12
C VAL A 305 -0.58 33.27 -26.68
N ARG A 306 -1.76 32.70 -26.43
CA ARG A 306 -2.10 32.13 -25.11
C ARG A 306 -1.17 30.96 -24.79
N GLN A 307 -0.46 31.04 -23.67
CA GLN A 307 0.40 29.97 -23.16
C GLN A 307 -0.20 29.38 -21.88
N VAL A 308 -0.43 28.07 -21.88
CA VAL A 308 -0.87 27.34 -20.68
C VAL A 308 0.36 26.77 -19.99
N ALA A 309 0.56 27.20 -18.76
CA ALA A 309 1.60 26.75 -17.85
C ALA A 309 1.05 25.64 -16.94
N ARG A 310 1.89 24.65 -16.64
CA ARG A 310 1.53 23.50 -15.80
C ARG A 310 2.68 23.13 -14.87
N LEU A 311 2.36 22.96 -13.59
CA LEU A 311 3.21 22.32 -12.59
C LEU A 311 2.49 21.07 -12.09
N GLY A 312 3.12 19.90 -12.19
CA GLY A 312 2.54 18.64 -11.73
C GLY A 312 3.45 17.89 -10.77
N PHE A 313 2.84 17.14 -9.87
CA PHE A 313 3.56 16.37 -8.87
C PHE A 313 2.78 15.12 -8.47
N ASP A 314 3.48 13.98 -8.43
CA ASP A 314 2.92 12.70 -8.02
C ASP A 314 3.49 12.28 -6.67
N PHE A 315 2.63 11.88 -5.73
CA PHE A 315 3.04 11.58 -4.37
C PHE A 315 2.18 10.53 -3.67
N THR A 316 2.65 10.09 -2.51
CA THR A 316 1.89 9.29 -1.56
C THR A 316 2.14 9.78 -0.15
N ILE A 317 1.14 9.68 0.73
CA ILE A 317 1.28 9.93 2.16
C ILE A 317 0.70 8.73 2.90
N PHE A 318 1.53 8.01 3.64
CA PHE A 318 1.16 6.81 4.39
C PHE A 318 0.71 7.15 5.80
N GLN A 319 1.42 8.07 6.45
CA GLN A 319 1.15 8.43 7.83
C GLN A 319 0.00 9.43 7.92
N LYS A 320 -1.04 9.06 8.67
CA LYS A 320 -2.17 9.93 8.99
C LYS A 320 -1.71 11.21 9.71
N GLY A 321 -2.30 12.33 9.34
CA GLY A 321 -2.06 13.60 10.01
C GLY A 321 -2.58 14.79 9.23
N SER A 322 -2.35 15.98 9.77
CA SER A 322 -2.48 17.22 9.03
C SER A 322 -1.15 17.55 8.35
N TRP A 323 -1.15 17.61 7.03
CA TRP A 323 0.05 17.81 6.21
C TRP A 323 -0.01 19.10 5.39
N ASP A 324 1.14 19.73 5.22
CA ASP A 324 1.38 20.77 4.21
C ASP A 324 2.33 20.21 3.14
N ILE A 325 1.98 20.41 1.87
CA ILE A 325 2.87 20.26 0.73
C ILE A 325 3.24 21.67 0.28
N ILE A 326 4.51 22.02 0.43
CA ILE A 326 5.04 23.34 0.12
C ILE A 326 5.81 23.25 -1.19
N ILE A 327 5.39 24.05 -2.17
CA ILE A 327 5.98 24.16 -3.48
C ILE A 327 6.73 25.49 -3.52
N TRP A 328 8.06 25.43 -3.52
CA TRP A 328 8.91 26.61 -3.43
C TRP A 328 9.67 26.83 -4.73
N PHE A 329 9.44 27.97 -5.38
CA PHE A 329 10.18 28.41 -6.55
C PHE A 329 11.49 29.07 -6.09
N LYS A 330 12.61 28.38 -6.25
CA LYS A 330 13.90 28.71 -5.61
C LYS A 330 14.74 29.72 -6.37
N THR A 331 14.65 29.71 -7.70
CA THR A 331 15.57 30.46 -8.57
C THR A 331 14.91 31.67 -9.22
N ASP A 332 13.64 31.56 -9.61
CA ASP A 332 12.83 32.64 -10.18
C ASP A 332 11.34 32.35 -9.95
N ASN A 333 10.52 33.41 -9.95
CA ASN A 333 9.08 33.30 -9.70
C ASN A 333 8.32 32.99 -10.99
N PRO A 334 7.20 32.25 -10.94
CA PRO A 334 6.35 32.09 -12.11
C PRO A 334 5.80 33.45 -12.57
N LYS A 335 6.02 33.78 -13.84
CA LYS A 335 5.40 34.94 -14.48
C LYS A 335 3.92 34.65 -14.71
N PHE A 336 3.05 35.33 -13.96
CA PHE A 336 1.59 35.23 -14.11
C PHE A 336 1.00 36.32 -15.02
N THR A 337 1.78 37.34 -15.33
CA THR A 337 1.39 38.48 -16.17
C THR A 337 1.63 38.22 -17.65
N ASP A 338 0.87 38.93 -18.48
CA ASP A 338 1.01 38.92 -19.93
C ASP A 338 2.30 39.64 -20.38
N ASP A 339 2.79 39.29 -21.58
CA ASP A 339 3.96 39.91 -22.23
C ASP A 339 3.67 41.27 -22.89
#